data_AF-A0A529QIP1-F1
#
_entry.id   AF-A0A529QIP1-F1
#
_cell.length_a   1.000
_cell.length_b   1.000
_cell.length_c   1.000
_cell.angle_alpha   90.00
_cell.angle_beta   90.00
_cell.angle_gamma   90.00
#
_symmetry.space_group_name_H-M   'P 1'
#
loop_
_entity.id
_entity.type
_entity.pdbx_description
1 polymer ?
#
loop_
_entity_poly.entity_id
_entity_poly.type
_entity_poly.pdbx_seq_one_letter_code
_entity_poly.pdbx_strand_id
1 'polypeptide(L)'
;AQDSAEGFAVLALYDLTGKPKLLDAVNVGTDQSTYFRDPGKLAIGPGDDALITMSTHFNSNQGYVGTILILVRNDRFEPIDQINTFDENVCAYKRTQDLSFQTRGGEKPYAAIKVTVTDATKPSGESCEEPAPKAVLHDISVTYRWNKKTSRYVADADAFKRLSAENEKRF
;
A
#
# COMPACT_ATOMS: atom_id res chain seq x y z
N ALA A 1 -24.19 12.88 5.46
CA ALA A 1 -24.40 11.61 4.74
C ALA A 1 -23.17 11.44 3.88
N GLN A 2 -22.34 10.45 4.21
CA GLN A 2 -21.11 10.16 3.47
C GLN A 2 -21.49 9.08 2.46
N ASP A 3 -21.76 9.53 1.25
CA ASP A 3 -22.04 8.69 0.10
C ASP A 3 -20.67 8.36 -0.51
N SER A 4 -19.97 7.36 0.03
CA SER A 4 -18.73 6.87 -0.56
C SER A 4 -18.53 5.41 -0.19
N ALA A 5 -18.10 4.62 -1.17
CA ALA A 5 -17.81 3.19 -1.07
C ALA A 5 -16.59 2.85 -0.18
N GLU A 6 -16.42 3.52 0.96
CA GLU A 6 -15.38 3.17 1.92
C GLU A 6 -15.83 1.94 2.72
N GLY A 7 -15.36 0.76 2.31
CA GLY A 7 -15.56 -0.47 3.07
C GLY A 7 -14.99 -0.33 4.48
N PHE A 8 -15.76 -0.69 5.50
CA PHE A 8 -15.27 -0.76 6.88
C PHE A 8 -14.73 -2.17 7.14
N ALA A 9 -13.45 -2.30 7.48
CA ALA A 9 -12.82 -3.58 7.81
C ALA A 9 -11.91 -3.41 9.02
N VAL A 10 -12.13 -4.18 10.08
CA VAL A 10 -11.37 -4.05 11.33
C VAL A 10 -10.28 -5.09 11.40
N LEU A 11 -9.04 -4.63 11.62
CA LEU A 11 -7.94 -5.47 12.04
C LEU A 11 -7.81 -5.40 13.56
N ALA A 12 -7.86 -6.55 14.23
CA ALA A 12 -7.81 -6.66 15.68
C ALA A 12 -6.54 -7.42 16.14
N LEU A 13 -5.87 -6.88 17.15
CA LEU A 13 -4.70 -7.46 17.79
C LEU A 13 -5.11 -8.14 19.09
N TYR A 14 -4.76 -9.41 19.25
CA TYR A 14 -5.04 -10.17 20.46
C TYR A 14 -3.75 -10.66 21.11
N ASP A 15 -3.69 -10.57 22.43
CA ASP A 15 -2.80 -11.38 23.25
C ASP A 15 -3.46 -12.73 23.48
N LEU A 16 -2.76 -13.79 23.07
CA LEU A 16 -3.23 -15.17 23.20
C LEU A 16 -2.53 -15.91 24.36
N THR A 17 -1.72 -15.23 25.17
CA THR A 17 -1.15 -15.81 26.38
C THR A 17 -2.25 -16.02 27.43
N GLY A 18 -2.64 -17.28 27.65
CA GLY A 18 -3.74 -17.62 28.54
C GLY A 18 -5.11 -17.35 27.90
N LYS A 19 -5.94 -16.51 28.54
CA LYS A 19 -7.28 -16.16 28.03
C LYS A 19 -7.14 -15.07 26.97
N PRO A 20 -7.64 -15.26 25.73
CA PRO A 20 -7.54 -14.25 24.68
C PRO A 20 -8.03 -12.88 25.14
N LYS A 21 -7.17 -11.87 24.95
CA LYS A 21 -7.43 -10.48 25.34
C LYS A 21 -7.22 -9.59 24.12
N LEU A 22 -8.24 -8.79 23.77
CA LEU A 22 -8.10 -7.76 22.76
C LEU A 22 -7.14 -6.67 23.27
N LEU A 23 -6.10 -6.39 22.48
CA LEU A 23 -5.09 -5.37 22.76
C LEU A 23 -5.41 -4.06 22.02
N ASP A 24 -5.71 -4.17 20.72
CA ASP A 24 -5.96 -3.02 19.86
C ASP A 24 -6.86 -3.40 18.67
N ALA A 25 -7.50 -2.40 18.05
CA ALA A 25 -8.29 -2.58 16.84
C ALA A 25 -8.27 -1.30 15.99
N VAL A 26 -8.03 -1.45 14.68
CA VAL A 26 -7.98 -0.32 13.73
C VAL A 26 -8.81 -0.63 12.48
N ASN A 27 -9.44 0.40 11.91
CA ASN A 27 -10.04 0.28 10.57
C ASN A 27 -8.91 0.24 9.53
N VAL A 28 -8.89 -0.83 8.74
CA VAL A 28 -7.98 -1.03 7.61
C VAL A 28 -8.71 -1.11 6.27
N GLY A 29 -10.04 -0.97 6.30
CA GLY A 29 -10.84 -0.88 5.10
C GLY A 29 -10.69 0.49 4.46
N THR A 30 -10.16 0.50 3.25
CA THR A 30 -10.03 1.70 2.40
C THR A 30 -10.91 1.60 1.15
N ASP A 31 -11.43 0.40 0.84
CA ASP A 31 -12.27 0.13 -0.33
C ASP A 31 -13.01 -1.23 -0.14
N GLN A 32 -13.71 -1.70 -1.18
CA GLN A 32 -14.66 -2.82 -1.14
C GLN A 32 -14.09 -4.12 -0.56
N SER A 33 -13.02 -4.67 -1.13
CA SER A 33 -12.48 -5.98 -0.73
C SER A 33 -11.18 -5.83 0.03
N THR A 34 -11.16 -6.14 1.33
CA THR A 34 -10.00 -5.92 2.21
C THR A 34 -9.37 -7.22 2.70
N TYR A 35 -8.05 -7.35 2.59
CA TYR A 35 -7.29 -8.54 2.96
C TYR A 35 -5.81 -8.23 3.27
N PHE A 36 -5.07 -9.20 3.80
CA PHE A 36 -3.61 -9.08 3.90
C PHE A 36 -2.98 -9.18 2.52
N ARG A 37 -1.99 -8.31 2.24
CA ARG A 37 -1.21 -8.39 0.99
C ARG A 37 -0.35 -9.65 0.95
N ASP A 38 0.18 -10.01 -0.22
CA ASP A 38 1.34 -10.89 -0.33
C ASP A 38 2.60 -10.06 -0.69
N PRO A 39 3.65 -10.05 0.16
CA PRO A 39 3.67 -10.55 1.52
C PRO A 39 2.77 -9.71 2.45
N GLY A 40 2.16 -10.35 3.45
CA GLY A 40 1.26 -9.67 4.41
C GLY A 40 1.99 -9.14 5.63
N LYS A 41 3.26 -9.50 5.75
CA LYS A 41 4.14 -9.20 6.87
C LYS A 41 5.55 -8.97 6.39
N LEU A 42 6.24 -7.99 6.98
CA LEU A 42 7.64 -7.69 6.74
C LEU A 42 8.40 -7.75 8.05
N ALA A 43 9.42 -8.61 8.11
CA ALA A 43 10.34 -8.63 9.24
C ALA A 43 11.19 -7.35 9.23
N ILE A 44 11.05 -6.55 10.28
CA ILE A 44 11.76 -5.27 10.46
C ILE A 44 12.71 -5.30 11.66
N GLY A 45 12.84 -6.44 12.32
CA GLY A 45 13.76 -6.64 13.43
C GLY A 45 13.46 -7.95 14.17
N PRO A 46 14.29 -8.32 15.16
CA PRO A 46 14.02 -9.47 16.01
C PRO A 46 12.71 -9.29 16.79
N GLY A 47 11.67 -10.05 16.41
CA GLY A 47 10.36 -9.99 17.07
C GLY A 47 9.48 -8.80 16.66
N ASP A 48 9.94 -7.95 15.74
CA ASP A 48 9.18 -6.82 15.21
C ASP A 48 8.75 -7.10 13.76
N ASP A 49 7.47 -6.89 13.48
CA ASP A 49 6.89 -7.03 12.16
C ASP A 49 6.11 -5.77 11.76
N ALA A 50 6.18 -5.43 10.47
CA ALA A 50 5.20 -4.55 9.84
C ALA A 50 4.14 -5.42 9.12
N LEU A 51 2.88 -5.05 9.25
CA LEU A 51 1.76 -5.66 8.54
C LEU A 51 1.42 -4.86 7.29
N ILE A 52 0.96 -5.56 6.26
CA ILE A 52 0.50 -4.94 5.02
C ILE A 52 -0.91 -5.45 4.72
N THR A 53 -1.87 -4.54 4.75
CA THR A 53 -3.24 -4.80 4.30
C THR A 53 -3.48 -4.07 2.99
N MET A 54 -4.38 -4.59 2.17
CA MET A 54 -4.87 -3.88 0.99
C MET A 54 -6.39 -3.95 0.90
N SER A 55 -6.99 -2.90 0.35
CA SER A 55 -8.34 -2.93 -0.19
C SER A 55 -8.29 -2.77 -1.70
N THR A 56 -9.18 -3.45 -2.41
CA THR A 56 -9.29 -3.36 -3.87
C THR A 56 -10.72 -3.08 -4.33
N HIS A 57 -10.83 -2.35 -5.42
CA HIS A 57 -12.07 -2.12 -6.15
C HIS A 57 -11.76 -2.06 -7.65
N PHE A 58 -12.66 -2.65 -8.45
CA PHE A 58 -12.58 -2.59 -9.89
C PHE A 58 -13.86 -1.98 -10.47
N ASN A 59 -13.71 -0.96 -11.32
CA ASN A 59 -14.83 -0.34 -12.02
C ASN A 59 -14.40 0.03 -13.44
N SER A 60 -15.18 -0.39 -14.45
CA SER A 60 -15.05 0.08 -15.84
C SER A 60 -13.61 0.09 -16.37
N ASN A 61 -12.92 -1.04 -16.20
CA ASN A 61 -11.52 -1.27 -16.57
C ASN A 61 -10.45 -0.54 -15.75
N GLN A 62 -10.85 0.05 -14.63
CA GLN A 62 -9.95 0.67 -13.68
C GLN A 62 -9.84 -0.18 -12.43
N GLY A 63 -8.62 -0.40 -11.96
CA GLY A 63 -8.31 -1.08 -10.71
C GLY A 63 -7.81 -0.06 -9.69
N TYR A 64 -8.46 -0.01 -8.53
CA TYR A 64 -8.11 0.84 -7.41
C TYR A 64 -7.58 -0.04 -6.28
N VAL A 65 -6.40 0.31 -5.75
CA VAL A 65 -5.81 -0.43 -4.63
C VAL A 65 -5.33 0.56 -3.57
N GLY A 66 -5.91 0.48 -2.38
CA GLY A 66 -5.42 1.18 -1.18
C GLY A 66 -4.62 0.20 -0.32
N THR A 67 -3.33 0.46 -0.12
CA THR A 67 -2.45 -0.38 0.73
C THR A 67 -2.07 0.35 2.00
N ILE A 68 -2.30 -0.25 3.18
CA ILE A 68 -1.88 0.30 4.46
C ILE A 68 -0.67 -0.47 4.98
N LEU A 69 0.39 0.27 5.31
CA LEU A 69 1.58 -0.25 5.99
C LEU A 69 1.48 0.09 7.48
N ILE A 70 1.56 -0.91 8.36
CA ILE A 70 1.28 -0.77 9.79
C ILE A 70 2.43 -1.40 10.58
N LEU A 71 2.98 -0.69 11.57
CA LEU A 71 3.87 -1.28 12.58
C LEU A 71 3.04 -1.87 13.72
N VAL A 72 3.37 -3.06 14.20
CA VAL A 72 2.85 -3.57 15.49
C VAL A 72 3.91 -3.36 16.56
N ARG A 73 3.61 -2.55 17.58
CA ARG A 73 4.55 -2.27 18.66
C ARG A 73 3.83 -1.88 19.95
N ASN A 74 4.32 -2.34 21.09
CA ASN A 74 3.77 -2.03 22.42
C ASN A 74 2.26 -2.31 22.48
N ASP A 75 1.86 -3.49 22.02
CA ASP A 75 0.47 -3.95 21.99
C ASP A 75 -0.48 -3.08 21.17
N ARG A 76 0.04 -2.31 20.20
CA ARG A 76 -0.76 -1.42 19.35
C ARG A 76 -0.35 -1.46 17.88
N PHE A 77 -1.32 -1.12 17.03
CA PHE A 77 -1.12 -0.77 15.64
C PHE A 77 -0.67 0.69 15.51
N GLU A 78 0.44 0.91 14.83
CA GLU A 78 0.98 2.24 14.51
C GLU A 78 1.01 2.38 12.97
N PRO A 79 0.04 3.07 12.34
CA PRO A 79 0.06 3.31 10.89
C PRO A 79 1.34 4.03 10.45
N ILE A 80 1.98 3.49 9.42
CA ILE A 80 3.18 4.08 8.80
C ILE A 80 2.78 4.94 7.61
N ASP A 81 2.01 4.37 6.68
CA ASP A 81 1.53 5.07 5.49
C ASP A 81 0.31 4.38 4.85
N GLN A 82 -0.41 5.13 4.02
CA GLN A 82 -1.42 4.62 3.09
C GLN A 82 -0.98 4.95 1.66
N ILE A 83 -0.89 3.93 0.82
CA ILE A 83 -0.35 4.02 -0.53
C ILE A 83 -1.45 3.61 -1.51
N ASN A 84 -1.84 4.54 -2.38
CA ASN A 84 -2.89 4.32 -3.37
C ASN A 84 -2.26 4.08 -4.74
N THR A 85 -2.57 2.94 -5.36
CA THR A 85 -2.19 2.61 -6.73
C THR A 85 -3.41 2.44 -7.62
N PHE A 86 -3.19 2.65 -8.91
CA PHE A 86 -4.23 2.72 -9.93
C PHE A 86 -3.78 2.03 -11.20
N ASP A 87 -4.63 1.11 -11.66
CA ASP A 87 -4.50 0.40 -12.92
C ASP A 87 -5.60 0.86 -13.88
N GLU A 88 -5.31 0.89 -15.18
CA GLU A 88 -6.31 1.15 -16.21
C GLU A 88 -6.06 0.26 -17.43
N ASN A 89 -7.14 -0.25 -18.01
CA ASN A 89 -7.09 -1.08 -19.21
C ASN A 89 -8.10 -0.56 -20.24
N VAL A 90 -7.65 0.31 -21.12
CA VAL A 90 -8.47 0.86 -22.21
C VAL A 90 -8.07 0.22 -23.53
N CYS A 91 -8.90 0.37 -24.57
CA CYS A 91 -8.62 -0.24 -25.87
C CYS A 91 -7.17 -0.01 -26.30
N ALA A 92 -6.66 1.22 -26.27
CA ALA A 92 -5.35 1.53 -26.83
C ALA A 92 -4.15 1.07 -25.98
N TYR A 93 -4.33 0.91 -24.66
CA TYR A 93 -3.23 0.57 -23.75
C TYR A 93 -3.68 0.01 -22.40
N LYS A 94 -2.75 -0.68 -21.76
CA LYS A 94 -2.82 -1.06 -20.35
C LYS A 94 -1.77 -0.29 -19.56
N ARG A 95 -2.17 0.24 -18.39
CA ARG A 95 -1.27 0.78 -17.38
C ARG A 95 -1.44 0.05 -16.07
N THR A 96 -0.32 -0.31 -15.43
CA THR A 96 -0.30 -0.92 -14.09
C THR A 96 0.60 -0.16 -13.14
N GLN A 97 0.25 -0.19 -11.85
CA GLN A 97 1.03 0.35 -10.75
C GLN A 97 1.26 -0.74 -9.69
N ASP A 98 2.36 -1.47 -9.83
CA ASP A 98 2.65 -2.64 -9.02
C ASP A 98 3.53 -2.31 -7.80
N LEU A 99 3.03 -2.57 -6.59
CA LEU A 99 3.75 -2.33 -5.33
C LEU A 99 4.66 -3.50 -4.93
N SER A 100 5.91 -3.18 -4.58
CA SER A 100 6.88 -4.09 -3.98
C SER A 100 7.49 -3.52 -2.70
N PHE A 101 7.87 -4.41 -1.78
CA PHE A 101 8.38 -4.08 -0.46
C PHE A 101 9.73 -4.75 -0.22
N GLN A 102 10.66 -4.02 0.38
CA GLN A 102 11.98 -4.51 0.74
C GLN A 102 12.38 -3.95 2.10
N THR A 103 12.87 -4.80 3.00
CA THR A 103 13.47 -4.35 4.26
C THR A 103 14.98 -4.22 4.13
N ARG A 104 15.53 -3.16 4.73
CA ARG A 104 16.94 -2.79 4.66
C ARG A 104 17.44 -2.60 6.09
N GLY A 105 18.02 -3.65 6.68
CA GLY A 105 18.49 -3.51 8.06
C GLY A 105 18.85 -4.77 8.84
N GLY A 106 19.16 -5.91 8.21
CA GLY A 106 19.68 -7.10 8.90
C GLY A 106 18.95 -7.43 10.22
N GLU A 107 19.71 -7.72 11.27
CA GLU A 107 19.19 -8.09 12.60
C GLU A 107 18.87 -6.89 13.52
N LYS A 108 18.99 -5.65 13.03
CA LYS A 108 18.71 -4.47 13.88
C LYS A 108 17.21 -4.21 13.95
N PRO A 109 16.67 -3.87 15.14
CA PRO A 109 15.29 -3.41 15.27
C PRO A 109 15.01 -2.20 14.38
N TYR A 110 13.78 -2.16 13.86
CA TYR A 110 13.26 -1.10 13.01
C TYR A 110 14.08 -0.84 11.73
N ALA A 111 14.39 -1.92 11.01
CA ALA A 111 14.97 -1.90 9.68
C ALA A 111 14.19 -0.94 8.75
N ALA A 112 14.91 -0.21 7.89
CA ALA A 112 14.26 0.70 6.96
C ALA A 112 13.40 -0.10 5.96
N ILE A 113 12.24 0.43 5.60
CA ILE A 113 11.32 -0.21 4.64
C ILE A 113 11.39 0.59 3.35
N LYS A 114 11.89 0.00 2.27
CA LYS A 114 11.79 0.58 0.94
C LYS A 114 10.53 0.02 0.27
N VAL A 115 9.68 0.92 -0.20
CA VAL A 115 8.51 0.59 -1.01
C VAL A 115 8.71 1.17 -2.40
N THR A 116 8.41 0.39 -3.43
CA THR A 116 8.54 0.80 -4.82
C THR A 116 7.24 0.49 -5.57
N VAL A 117 6.69 1.50 -6.24
CA VAL A 117 5.67 1.32 -7.28
C VAL A 117 6.36 1.26 -8.62
N THR A 118 6.15 0.21 -9.37
CA THR A 118 6.54 0.12 -10.78
C THR A 118 5.35 0.53 -11.64
N ASP A 119 5.44 1.71 -12.26
CA ASP A 119 4.40 2.26 -13.14
C ASP A 119 4.77 1.92 -14.60
N ALA A 120 3.94 1.08 -15.21
CA ALA A 120 4.16 0.56 -16.55
C ALA A 120 2.96 0.85 -17.45
N THR A 121 3.18 1.55 -18.56
CA THR A 121 2.20 1.71 -19.65
C THR A 121 2.67 0.94 -20.87
N LYS A 122 1.79 0.15 -21.48
CA LYS A 122 2.08 -0.65 -22.68
C LYS A 122 0.89 -0.61 -23.65
N PRO A 123 1.12 -0.52 -24.97
CA PRO A 123 0.08 -0.76 -25.95
C PRO A 123 -0.62 -2.10 -25.71
N SER A 124 -1.94 -2.13 -25.87
CA SER A 124 -2.74 -3.35 -25.74
C SER A 124 -2.50 -4.33 -26.89
N GLY A 125 -2.16 -3.80 -28.08
CA GLY A 125 -2.13 -4.56 -29.34
C GLY A 125 -3.49 -4.65 -30.03
N GLU A 126 -4.54 -4.02 -29.47
CA GLU A 126 -5.87 -3.96 -30.07
C GLU A 126 -5.95 -2.89 -31.16
N SER A 127 -6.85 -3.09 -32.13
CA SER A 127 -7.12 -2.11 -33.18
C SER A 127 -8.09 -1.05 -32.66
N CYS A 128 -7.55 0.10 -32.28
CA CYS A 128 -8.30 1.22 -31.71
C CYS A 128 -8.24 2.43 -32.64
N GLU A 129 -9.26 3.30 -32.57
CA GLU A 129 -9.27 4.56 -33.34
C GLU A 129 -8.18 5.54 -32.86
N GLU A 130 -7.93 5.55 -31.55
CA GLU A 130 -6.88 6.37 -30.95
C GLU A 130 -5.50 5.69 -31.04
N PRO A 131 -4.43 6.45 -31.32
CA PRO A 131 -3.09 5.90 -31.36
C PRO A 131 -2.64 5.45 -29.97
N ALA A 132 -2.06 4.25 -29.89
CA ALA A 132 -1.50 3.76 -28.63
C ALA A 132 -0.36 4.67 -28.14
N PRO A 133 -0.30 4.97 -26.83
CA PRO A 133 0.83 5.68 -26.25
C PRO A 133 2.12 4.87 -26.41
N LYS A 134 3.26 5.55 -26.31
CA LYS A 134 4.55 4.88 -26.22
C LYS A 134 4.60 4.05 -24.94
N ALA A 135 5.22 2.88 -25.02
CA ALA A 135 5.50 2.09 -23.82
C ALA A 135 6.45 2.87 -22.90
N VAL A 136 6.10 2.96 -21.63
CA VAL A 136 6.88 3.65 -20.60
C VAL A 136 6.93 2.77 -19.35
N LEU A 137 8.07 2.76 -18.68
CA LEU A 137 8.29 2.07 -17.42
C LEU A 137 9.13 2.98 -16.52
N HIS A 138 8.68 3.23 -15.30
CA HIS A 138 9.49 3.93 -14.31
C HIS A 138 9.11 3.51 -12.88
N ASP A 139 10.10 3.56 -12.00
CA ASP A 139 9.94 3.21 -10.59
C ASP A 139 9.79 4.46 -9.73
N ILE A 140 8.82 4.44 -8.83
CA ILE A 140 8.56 5.48 -7.83
C ILE A 140 8.83 4.85 -6.47
N SER A 141 9.82 5.35 -5.74
CA SER A 141 10.27 4.76 -4.47
C SER A 141 10.14 5.72 -3.29
N VAL A 142 9.76 5.18 -2.13
CA VAL A 142 9.87 5.84 -0.82
C VAL A 142 10.60 4.90 0.14
N THR A 143 11.51 5.43 0.95
CA THR A 143 12.12 4.70 2.07
C THR A 143 11.64 5.25 3.40
N TYR A 144 10.95 4.42 4.17
CA TYR A 144 10.57 4.72 5.54
C TYR A 144 11.71 4.35 6.49
N ARG A 145 12.14 5.30 7.31
CA ARG A 145 13.22 5.12 8.29
C ARG A 145 12.72 5.37 9.69
N TRP A 146 13.18 4.55 10.62
CA TRP A 146 12.88 4.74 12.03
C TRP A 146 13.51 6.02 12.58
N ASN A 147 12.68 6.90 13.12
CA ASN A 147 13.11 8.08 13.85
C ASN A 147 13.00 7.81 15.36
N LYS A 148 14.16 7.65 16.02
CA LYS A 148 14.23 7.38 17.46
C LYS A 148 13.65 8.50 18.33
N LYS A 149 13.70 9.76 17.87
CA LYS A 149 13.21 10.91 18.66
C LYS A 149 11.69 10.92 18.75
N THR A 150 11.03 10.60 17.65
CA THR A 150 9.56 10.56 17.57
C THR A 150 9.00 9.16 17.79
N SER A 151 9.87 8.14 17.85
CA SER A 151 9.51 6.73 17.89
C SER A 151 8.51 6.35 16.80
N ARG A 152 8.77 6.78 15.56
CA ARG A 152 7.93 6.55 14.39
C ARG A 152 8.77 6.32 13.14
N TYR A 153 8.22 5.59 12.17
CA TYR A 153 8.74 5.61 10.81
C TYR A 153 8.45 6.95 10.14
N VAL A 154 9.40 7.45 9.36
CA VAL A 154 9.27 8.70 8.60
C VAL A 154 9.71 8.43 7.15
N ALA A 155 8.88 8.84 6.20
CA ALA A 155 9.19 8.78 4.78
C ALA A 155 10.32 9.75 4.42
N ASP A 156 11.21 9.34 3.51
CA ASP A 156 12.27 10.20 2.99
C ASP A 156 11.82 11.14 1.86
N ALA A 157 10.65 10.89 1.27
CA ALA A 157 10.07 11.67 0.18
C ALA A 157 8.54 11.69 0.24
N ASP A 158 7.94 12.62 -0.51
CA ASP A 158 6.50 12.78 -0.72
C ASP A 158 5.99 12.10 -2.01
N ALA A 159 6.79 11.19 -2.59
CA ALA A 159 6.54 10.63 -3.92
C ALA A 159 5.18 9.94 -4.06
N PHE A 160 4.72 9.19 -3.05
CA PHE A 160 3.40 8.55 -3.10
C PHE A 160 2.24 9.52 -2.92
N LYS A 161 2.44 10.67 -2.27
CA LYS A 161 1.42 11.73 -2.23
C LYS A 161 1.24 12.35 -3.61
N ARG A 162 2.34 12.56 -4.34
CA ARG A 162 2.31 13.05 -5.72
C ARG A 162 1.67 12.03 -6.66
N LEU A 163 2.05 10.75 -6.54
CA LEU A 163 1.45 9.65 -7.28
C LEU A 163 -0.06 9.58 -7.05
N SER A 164 -0.51 9.63 -5.79
CA SER A 164 -1.94 9.66 -5.47
C SER A 164 -2.60 10.83 -6.20
N ALA A 165 -2.10 12.07 -6.04
CA ALA A 165 -2.64 13.26 -6.70
C ALA A 165 -2.59 13.25 -8.24
N GLU A 166 -1.73 12.42 -8.84
CA GLU A 166 -1.73 12.17 -10.28
C GLU A 166 -2.82 11.17 -10.70
N ASN A 167 -3.01 10.11 -9.91
CA ASN A 167 -4.12 9.16 -10.07
C ASN A 167 -5.47 9.88 -9.91
N GLU A 168 -5.63 10.62 -8.82
CA GLU A 168 -6.14 12.01 -8.81
C GLU A 168 -6.95 12.51 -10.01
N LYS A 169 -6.18 12.89 -11.02
CA LYS A 169 -6.64 13.71 -12.14
C LYS A 169 -7.14 12.87 -13.30
N ARG A 170 -7.00 11.55 -13.20
CA ARG A 170 -7.40 10.58 -14.21
C ARG A 170 -8.80 10.01 -13.93
N PHE A 171 -9.35 10.31 -12.75
CA PHE A 171 -10.73 10.04 -12.38
C PHE A 171 -11.59 11.32 -12.42
#